data_AF-A0A955J2T8-F1
#
_entry.id   AF-A0A955J2T8-F1
#
_cell.length_a   1.000
_cell.length_b   1.000
_cell.length_c   1.000
_cell.angle_alpha   90.00
_cell.angle_beta   90.00
_cell.angle_gamma   90.00
#
_symmetry.space_group_name_H-M   'P 1'
#
loop_
_entity.id
_entity.type
_entity.pdbx_description
1 polymer ?
#
loop_
_entity_poly.entity_id
_entity_poly.type
_entity_poly.pdbx_seq_one_letter_code
_entity_poly.pdbx_strand_id
1 'polypeptide(L)'
;TGAIMAVPAHDERDYEFATKFDIPIKQVIMPCEDDTNNPPQPQFKEVVRDTVIVHLRDKSTGKFALLNWHGTLEGITTAIMGGIERGQTAEDAAKMEIKEETGLENIKVLKQMRWVTGARYCASHKSENRKAVATVLLAEVENLEGQTDVSDYEKKTHTLTWVDEDKVLDSLVPDHQKLVWQQLRQETALSAYGELINSGEFDGMSSSEAGEVIVRKLEDDGQASQKVNYKMRDWSVSRQRYWGAPIPVVNCGKCGVVLVPDVQLPVELPELTDFQPSGDGRSALARATDWLKTTCPDCGGEAERETDTLDTYICSSWYMLRYFDPRNQEQIFGSAIANKWMPIDFYNGGDHATAHMLYARFVTRFFSKIGLVDNPEPFKQFLFNGKVKASDGSAFSKSKGNGIDPLEIINSGYGADALRMYLMFAAPLEFDARWDPQGVPGTFRFLTRLWNLVQEYHEAEQGTVSKDSEKQILGSMHAMLKKVTVDIEENRYNTAIAAAMGGLNDLYKQKQSLVKSDVWQQALEMIVATVAPFAPHIADELWQQLGHTSSVHKDSWPKLDESYLTSDTVDVVVQIHGKVRATVTVPAESDETTVVKAANDDEKAASYLTDGEVKKVIYIKNKLINFVVK
;
A
#
# COMPACT_ATOMS: atom_id res chain seq x y z
N THR A 1 -4.55 30.54 -22.22
CA THR A 1 -3.94 31.49 -21.27
C THR A 1 -4.63 31.31 -19.93
N GLY A 2 -3.98 30.63 -18.98
CA GLY A 2 -4.52 30.49 -17.61
C GLY A 2 -4.00 31.64 -16.75
N ALA A 3 -4.83 32.17 -15.87
CA ALA A 3 -4.34 33.01 -14.78
C ALA A 3 -3.54 32.12 -13.82
N ILE A 4 -2.29 32.49 -13.54
CA ILE A 4 -1.52 31.86 -12.47
C ILE A 4 -1.95 32.58 -11.19
N MET A 5 -2.67 31.88 -10.32
CA MET A 5 -2.98 32.38 -8.99
C MET A 5 -1.77 32.05 -8.11
N ALA A 6 -1.07 33.08 -7.66
CA ALA A 6 0.00 32.93 -6.68
C ALA A 6 -0.57 33.19 -5.29
N VAL A 7 -0.28 32.33 -4.33
CA VAL A 7 -0.63 32.50 -2.90
C VAL A 7 0.64 32.43 -2.05
N PRO A 8 1.49 33.48 -2.08
CA PRO A 8 2.85 33.43 -1.53
C PRO A 8 2.95 33.12 -0.04
N ALA A 9 1.87 33.28 0.73
CA ALA A 9 1.87 32.93 2.16
C ALA A 9 1.52 31.46 2.43
N HIS A 10 0.92 30.75 1.47
CA HIS A 10 0.26 29.44 1.70
C HIS A 10 0.67 28.34 0.72
N ASP A 11 1.38 28.65 -0.38
CA ASP A 11 2.04 27.68 -1.26
C ASP A 11 3.57 27.80 -1.12
N GLU A 12 4.24 26.66 -1.01
CA GLU A 12 5.68 26.58 -0.77
C GLU A 12 6.50 27.18 -1.93
N ARG A 13 6.11 26.90 -3.18
CA ARG A 13 6.84 27.39 -4.36
C ARG A 13 6.64 28.90 -4.53
N ASP A 14 5.42 29.37 -4.28
CA ASP A 14 5.12 30.80 -4.34
C ASP A 14 5.82 31.57 -3.22
N TYR A 15 5.94 31.00 -2.01
CA TYR A 15 6.68 31.57 -0.89
C TYR A 15 8.18 31.68 -1.19
N GLU A 16 8.79 30.61 -1.69
CA GLU A 16 10.21 30.62 -2.10
C GLU A 16 10.48 31.64 -3.19
N PHE A 17 9.60 31.70 -4.21
CA PHE A 17 9.70 32.68 -5.28
C PHE A 17 9.58 34.10 -4.74
N ALA A 18 8.55 34.39 -3.94
CA ALA A 18 8.34 35.72 -3.37
C ALA A 18 9.50 36.14 -2.46
N THR A 19 10.01 35.23 -1.62
CA THR A 19 11.16 35.49 -0.75
C THR A 19 12.42 35.78 -1.56
N LYS A 20 12.69 35.02 -2.62
CA LYS A 20 13.86 35.21 -3.48
C LYS A 20 13.87 36.56 -4.20
N PHE A 21 12.69 37.06 -4.57
CA PHE A 21 12.54 38.29 -5.35
C PHE A 21 12.05 39.49 -4.52
N ASP A 22 12.03 39.37 -3.19
CA ASP A 22 11.58 40.41 -2.26
C ASP A 22 10.16 40.94 -2.56
N ILE A 23 9.27 40.01 -2.95
CA ILE A 23 7.87 40.31 -3.23
C ILE A 23 7.10 40.30 -1.90
N PRO A 24 6.23 41.29 -1.62
CA PRO A 24 5.45 41.33 -0.39
C PRO A 24 4.61 40.06 -0.19
N ILE A 25 4.75 39.43 0.97
CA ILE A 25 4.00 38.23 1.35
C ILE A 25 2.94 38.63 2.37
N LYS A 26 1.67 38.60 1.96
CA LYS A 26 0.51 38.89 2.82
C LYS A 26 -0.15 37.59 3.25
N GLN A 27 -0.22 37.36 4.56
CA GLN A 27 -0.98 36.24 5.12
C GLN A 27 -2.47 36.46 4.91
N VAL A 28 -3.16 35.47 4.34
CA VAL A 28 -4.62 35.49 4.14
C VAL A 28 -5.36 34.38 4.90
N ILE A 29 -4.64 33.38 5.40
CA ILE A 29 -5.15 32.33 6.29
C ILE A 29 -4.35 32.39 7.59
N MET A 30 -5.05 32.57 8.71
CA MET A 30 -4.53 32.41 10.05
C MET A 30 -4.79 30.97 10.50
N PRO A 31 -3.75 30.14 10.68
CA PRO A 31 -3.91 28.83 11.32
C PRO A 31 -4.55 29.06 12.68
N CYS A 32 -5.70 28.44 12.91
CA CYS A 32 -6.47 28.61 14.13
C CYS A 32 -7.13 27.29 14.48
N GLU A 33 -6.64 26.66 15.55
CA GLU A 33 -7.12 25.37 16.01
C GLU A 33 -7.78 25.49 17.38
N ASP A 34 -8.71 24.57 17.65
CA ASP A 34 -9.23 24.37 18.99
C ASP A 34 -8.18 23.67 19.84
N ASP A 35 -7.93 24.20 21.04
CA ASP A 35 -7.05 23.56 21.99
C ASP A 35 -7.60 22.18 22.36
N THR A 36 -6.82 21.14 22.06
CA THR A 36 -7.22 19.74 22.27
C THR A 36 -7.37 19.39 23.75
N ASN A 37 -6.63 20.06 24.63
CA ASN A 37 -6.64 19.83 26.07
C ASN A 37 -7.71 20.68 26.77
N ASN A 38 -8.07 21.83 26.19
CA ASN A 38 -9.06 22.75 26.75
C ASN A 38 -9.97 23.39 25.67
N PRO A 39 -10.79 22.58 24.99
CA PRO A 39 -11.55 23.04 23.81
C PRO A 39 -12.65 24.03 24.17
N PRO A 40 -13.06 24.90 23.22
CA PRO A 40 -14.20 25.79 23.39
C PRO A 40 -15.48 25.06 23.82
N GLN A 41 -16.26 25.69 24.69
CA GLN A 41 -17.48 25.14 25.27
C GLN A 41 -18.73 25.77 24.65
N PRO A 42 -19.72 25.01 24.14
CA PRO A 42 -20.86 25.55 23.41
C PRO A 42 -21.70 26.59 24.17
N GLN A 43 -21.75 26.49 25.51
CA GLN A 43 -22.50 27.39 26.39
C GLN A 43 -21.83 28.76 26.60
N PHE A 44 -20.58 28.91 26.22
CA PHE A 44 -19.80 30.12 26.46
C PHE A 44 -19.66 30.96 25.19
N LYS A 45 -19.77 32.28 25.35
CA LYS A 45 -19.57 33.22 24.24
C LYS A 45 -18.08 33.29 23.89
N GLU A 46 -17.77 33.36 22.60
CA GLU A 46 -16.40 33.63 22.14
C GLU A 46 -16.04 35.11 22.28
N VAL A 47 -14.84 35.37 22.83
CA VAL A 47 -14.24 36.69 22.95
C VAL A 47 -12.84 36.65 22.33
N VAL A 48 -12.65 37.43 21.27
CA VAL A 48 -11.37 37.60 20.59
C VAL A 48 -10.43 38.47 21.42
N ARG A 49 -9.16 38.08 21.49
CA ARG A 49 -8.08 38.82 22.17
C ARG A 49 -6.85 38.83 21.29
N ASP A 50 -6.24 40.00 21.14
CA ASP A 50 -4.88 40.10 20.62
C ASP A 50 -3.92 39.71 21.74
N THR A 51 -2.97 38.83 21.42
CA THR A 51 -2.03 38.27 22.39
C THR A 51 -0.61 38.30 21.84
N VAL A 52 0.37 38.15 22.72
CA VAL A 52 1.76 37.89 22.37
C VAL A 52 2.16 36.49 22.80
N ILE A 53 3.06 35.88 22.02
CA ILE A 53 3.81 34.69 22.42
C ILE A 53 5.28 35.04 22.28
N VAL A 54 6.04 34.87 23.35
CA VAL A 54 7.43 35.28 23.42
C VAL A 54 8.29 34.09 23.77
N HIS A 55 9.14 33.69 22.82
CA HIS A 55 10.23 32.78 23.10
C HIS A 55 11.41 33.60 23.59
N LEU A 56 11.67 33.55 24.91
CA LEU A 56 12.77 34.26 25.54
C LEU A 56 14.00 33.36 25.64
N ARG A 57 15.11 33.80 25.05
CA ARG A 57 16.42 33.15 25.10
C ARG A 57 17.32 33.82 26.13
N ASP A 58 17.99 33.02 26.97
CA ASP A 58 19.15 33.46 27.73
C ASP A 58 20.39 33.30 26.84
N LYS A 59 21.02 34.42 26.50
CA LYS A 59 22.19 34.45 25.61
C LYS A 59 23.40 33.75 26.21
N SER A 60 23.54 33.78 27.55
CA SER A 60 24.71 33.22 28.25
C SER A 60 24.72 31.69 28.26
N THR A 61 23.54 31.06 28.31
CA THR A 61 23.39 29.60 28.33
C THR A 61 22.85 29.01 27.04
N GLY A 62 22.23 29.82 26.19
CA GLY A 62 21.53 29.38 24.98
C GLY A 62 20.16 28.73 25.25
N LYS A 63 19.70 28.71 26.50
CA LYS A 63 18.42 28.08 26.90
C LYS A 63 17.25 29.01 26.69
N PHE A 64 16.05 28.42 26.61
CA PHE A 64 14.78 29.12 26.43
C PHE A 64 13.90 28.99 27.66
N ALA A 65 13.23 30.09 28.03
CA ALA A 65 12.25 30.13 29.10
C ALA A 65 10.92 29.49 28.65
N LEU A 66 10.43 28.52 29.42
CA LEU A 66 9.11 27.92 29.31
C LEU A 66 8.37 27.99 30.65
N LEU A 67 7.06 28.20 30.59
CA LEU A 67 6.16 28.25 31.74
C LEU A 67 5.43 26.91 31.83
N ASN A 68 5.56 26.22 32.96
CA ASN A 68 4.78 25.02 33.28
C ASN A 68 3.62 25.44 34.17
N TRP A 69 2.40 25.40 33.65
CA TRP A 69 1.23 25.92 34.33
C TRP A 69 0.70 24.95 35.38
N HIS A 70 0.12 25.49 36.46
CA HIS A 70 -0.46 24.77 37.58
C HIS A 70 -2.00 24.84 37.57
N GLY A 71 -2.64 24.01 38.39
CA GLY A 71 -4.07 24.14 38.67
C GLY A 71 -4.95 23.71 37.51
N THR A 72 -5.74 24.63 36.93
CA THR A 72 -6.64 24.28 35.80
C THR A 72 -5.91 24.03 34.49
N LEU A 73 -4.62 24.36 34.41
CA LEU A 73 -3.74 24.13 33.26
C LEU A 73 -2.59 23.18 33.61
N GLU A 74 -2.74 22.38 34.67
CA GLU A 74 -1.72 21.41 35.11
C GLU A 74 -1.28 20.50 33.96
N GLY A 75 0.04 20.37 33.76
CA GLY A 75 0.61 19.56 32.68
C GLY A 75 0.66 20.25 31.32
N ILE A 76 0.29 21.54 31.23
CA ILE A 76 0.48 22.37 30.03
C ILE A 76 1.76 23.18 30.18
N THR A 77 2.63 23.09 29.19
CA THR A 77 3.87 23.86 29.09
C THR A 77 3.85 24.73 27.85
N THR A 78 4.12 26.03 28.01
CA THR A 78 4.07 27.02 26.92
C THR A 78 5.31 27.92 26.93
N ALA A 79 5.52 28.68 25.86
CA ALA A 79 6.33 29.88 25.93
C ALA A 79 5.63 30.96 26.79
N ILE A 80 6.29 32.09 27.00
CA ILE A 80 5.69 33.23 27.70
C ILE A 80 4.56 33.78 26.82
N MET A 81 3.37 33.97 27.37
CA MET A 81 2.20 34.43 26.61
C MET A 81 1.47 35.50 27.37
N GLY A 82 0.79 36.39 26.66
CA GLY A 82 0.13 37.52 27.33
C GLY A 82 -0.84 38.30 26.47
N GLY A 83 -1.61 39.17 27.10
CA GLY A 83 -2.60 40.01 26.42
C GLY A 83 -1.98 41.28 25.85
N ILE A 84 -2.41 41.70 24.65
CA ILE A 84 -2.12 43.04 24.16
C ILE A 84 -3.27 43.95 24.56
N GLU A 85 -3.00 44.89 25.47
CA GLU A 85 -4.01 45.85 25.91
C GLU A 85 -4.13 47.03 24.94
N ARG A 86 -5.27 47.73 24.99
CA ARG A 86 -5.59 48.78 24.02
C ARG A 86 -4.57 49.93 24.05
N GLY A 87 -3.90 50.14 22.92
CA GLY A 87 -2.88 51.19 22.76
C GLY A 87 -1.45 50.73 23.08
N GLN A 88 -1.28 49.46 23.48
CA GLN A 88 0.01 48.81 23.68
C GLN A 88 0.53 48.22 22.36
N THR A 89 1.84 48.30 22.12
CA THR A 89 2.46 47.55 21.00
C THR A 89 2.70 46.09 21.41
N ALA A 90 2.85 45.18 20.44
CA ALA A 90 3.22 43.79 20.73
C ALA A 90 4.58 43.71 21.46
N GLU A 91 5.51 44.62 21.17
CA GLU A 91 6.80 44.68 21.86
C GLU A 91 6.66 45.11 23.33
N ASP A 92 5.79 46.09 23.61
CA ASP A 92 5.52 46.56 24.96
C ASP A 92 4.81 45.48 25.79
N ALA A 93 3.86 44.77 25.20
CA ALA A 93 3.20 43.61 25.82
C ALA A 93 4.22 42.52 26.13
N ALA A 94 5.05 42.14 25.15
CA ALA A 94 6.08 41.12 25.35
C ALA A 94 7.04 41.45 26.50
N LYS A 95 7.51 42.69 26.61
CA LYS A 95 8.41 43.12 27.69
C LYS A 95 7.74 43.11 29.06
N MET A 96 6.46 43.50 29.12
CA MET A 96 5.67 43.49 30.34
C MET A 96 5.46 42.05 30.84
N GLU A 97 5.01 41.17 29.96
CA GLU A 97 4.76 39.77 30.25
C GLU A 97 6.05 39.05 30.67
N ILE A 98 7.18 39.28 29.98
CA ILE A 98 8.46 38.73 30.42
C ILE A 98 8.81 39.19 31.85
N LYS A 99 8.62 40.48 32.15
CA LYS A 99 8.93 41.01 33.48
C LYS A 99 8.04 40.39 34.55
N GLU A 100 6.74 40.25 34.29
CA GLU A 100 5.78 39.66 35.23
C GLU A 100 6.06 38.18 35.46
N GLU A 101 6.26 37.44 34.37
CA GLU A 101 6.36 35.98 34.35
C GLU A 101 7.74 35.45 34.78
N THR A 102 8.79 36.27 34.62
CA THR A 102 10.17 35.84 34.89
C THR A 102 10.94 36.74 35.86
N GLY A 103 10.48 37.96 36.13
CA GLY A 103 11.21 38.93 36.94
C GLY A 103 12.43 39.55 36.26
N LEU A 104 12.61 39.31 34.95
CA LEU A 104 13.71 39.86 34.16
C LEU A 104 13.35 41.21 33.55
N GLU A 105 14.30 42.15 33.61
CA GLU A 105 14.23 43.45 32.96
C GLU A 105 15.35 43.58 31.90
N ASN A 106 15.32 44.64 31.08
CA ASN A 106 16.32 44.90 30.02
C ASN A 106 16.32 43.86 28.88
N ILE A 107 15.14 43.44 28.45
CA ILE A 107 14.94 42.51 27.34
C ILE A 107 15.16 43.18 25.99
N LYS A 108 15.87 42.49 25.10
CA LYS A 108 16.00 42.87 23.69
C LYS A 108 15.11 41.98 22.82
N VAL A 109 14.15 42.57 22.13
CA VAL A 109 13.39 41.85 21.10
C VAL A 109 14.24 41.74 19.84
N LEU A 110 14.49 40.53 19.39
CA LEU A 110 15.36 40.23 18.24
C LEU A 110 14.59 40.15 16.93
N LYS A 111 13.39 39.56 16.98
CA LYS A 111 12.57 39.30 15.79
C LYS A 111 11.10 39.28 16.19
N GLN A 112 10.26 39.96 15.42
CA GLN A 112 8.84 39.71 15.38
C GLN A 112 8.55 38.89 14.13
N MET A 113 7.81 37.78 14.27
CA MET A 113 7.39 37.00 13.11
C MET A 113 6.37 37.78 12.28
N ARG A 114 6.39 37.57 10.95
CA ARG A 114 5.38 38.18 10.07
C ARG A 114 4.01 37.49 10.21
N TRP A 115 4.03 36.22 10.62
CA TRP A 115 2.84 35.39 10.74
C TRP A 115 2.11 35.66 12.06
N VAL A 116 0.79 35.79 11.94
CA VAL A 116 -0.14 35.74 13.07
C VAL A 116 -0.71 34.33 13.14
N THR A 117 -0.86 33.81 14.35
CA THR A 117 -1.47 32.49 14.59
C THR A 117 -2.63 32.63 15.56
N GLY A 118 -3.59 31.71 15.48
CA GLY A 118 -4.76 31.71 16.33
C GLY A 118 -4.85 30.46 17.20
N ALA A 119 -5.45 30.59 18.38
CA ALA A 119 -5.84 29.45 19.21
C ALA A 119 -7.21 29.72 19.84
N ARG A 120 -8.10 28.72 19.83
CA ARG A 120 -9.40 28.79 20.50
C ARG A 120 -9.44 27.84 21.69
N TYR A 121 -9.82 28.34 22.85
CA TYR A 121 -9.88 27.54 24.09
C TYR A 121 -10.92 28.06 25.07
N CYS A 122 -11.27 27.25 26.06
CA CYS A 122 -12.20 27.66 27.11
C CYS A 122 -11.49 28.37 28.27
N ALA A 123 -11.79 29.64 28.52
CA ALA A 123 -11.38 30.33 29.75
C ALA A 123 -12.42 30.08 30.85
N SER A 124 -12.40 28.87 31.42
CA SER A 124 -13.40 28.40 32.39
C SER A 124 -13.56 29.32 33.61
N HIS A 125 -12.45 29.89 34.10
CA HIS A 125 -12.43 30.87 35.20
C HIS A 125 -13.16 32.19 34.89
N LYS A 126 -13.41 32.49 33.60
CA LYS A 126 -14.16 33.67 33.11
C LYS A 126 -15.50 33.31 32.44
N SER A 127 -15.85 32.02 32.36
CA SER A 127 -17.08 31.54 31.72
C SER A 127 -17.25 32.02 30.27
N GLU A 128 -16.15 32.06 29.51
CA GLU A 128 -16.11 32.51 28.12
C GLU A 128 -15.16 31.62 27.28
N ASN A 129 -15.40 31.53 25.98
CA ASN A 129 -14.41 30.98 25.04
C ASN A 129 -13.48 32.11 24.62
N ARG A 130 -12.18 31.83 24.52
CA ARG A 130 -11.17 32.78 24.04
C ARG A 130 -10.69 32.35 22.68
N LYS A 131 -10.62 33.32 21.77
CA LYS A 131 -9.86 33.21 20.52
C LYS A 131 -8.68 34.16 20.61
N ALA A 132 -7.53 33.61 20.91
CA ALA A 132 -6.29 34.36 21.02
C ALA A 132 -5.67 34.51 19.62
N VAL A 133 -5.44 35.73 19.19
CA VAL A 133 -4.77 36.10 17.94
C VAL A 133 -3.36 36.55 18.31
N ALA A 134 -2.40 35.65 18.11
CA ALA A 134 -1.07 35.79 18.66
C ALA A 134 -0.06 36.38 17.66
N THR A 135 0.60 37.44 18.10
CA THR A 135 1.85 37.94 17.51
C THR A 135 3.03 37.25 18.20
N VAL A 136 3.95 36.68 17.41
CA VAL A 136 5.07 35.92 17.96
C VAL A 136 6.35 36.75 17.94
N LEU A 137 7.08 36.75 19.05
CA LEU A 137 8.36 37.43 19.20
C LEU A 137 9.46 36.48 19.70
N LEU A 138 10.66 36.63 19.15
CA LEU A 138 11.90 36.12 19.73
C LEU A 138 12.55 37.24 20.52
N ALA A 139 12.73 37.02 21.81
CA ALA A 139 13.40 37.94 22.70
C ALA A 139 14.66 37.31 23.30
N GLU A 140 15.59 38.16 23.73
CA GLU A 140 16.85 37.73 24.33
C GLU A 140 17.17 38.58 25.57
N VAL A 141 17.70 37.92 26.59
CA VAL A 141 18.33 38.54 27.76
C VAL A 141 19.82 38.18 27.77
N GLU A 142 20.69 39.11 28.15
CA GLU A 142 22.15 38.90 28.12
C GLU A 142 22.61 37.81 29.09
N ASN A 143 22.04 37.80 30.30
CA ASN A 143 22.23 36.78 31.34
C ASN A 143 21.09 36.85 32.36
N LEU A 144 21.08 35.94 33.33
CA LEU A 144 20.08 35.91 34.40
C LEU A 144 20.46 36.77 35.63
N GLU A 145 21.53 37.57 35.55
CA GLU A 145 21.93 38.45 36.64
C GLU A 145 20.94 39.62 36.77
N GLY A 146 20.36 39.79 37.96
CA GLY A 146 19.34 40.81 38.20
C GLY A 146 17.91 40.32 38.00
N GLN A 147 17.69 39.02 37.79
CA GLN A 147 16.35 38.42 37.89
C GLN A 147 15.76 38.67 39.28
N THR A 148 14.62 39.35 39.31
CA THR A 148 13.89 39.65 40.55
C THR A 148 12.89 38.55 40.88
N ASP A 149 12.42 38.56 42.12
CA ASP A 149 11.39 37.61 42.54
C ASP A 149 10.03 37.99 41.94
N VAL A 150 9.33 37.02 41.36
CA VAL A 150 7.99 37.24 40.79
C VAL A 150 6.92 37.21 41.89
N SER A 151 5.74 37.74 41.59
CA SER A 151 4.66 37.84 42.57
C SER A 151 4.20 36.47 43.10
N ASP A 152 3.64 36.44 44.32
CA ASP A 152 3.04 35.22 44.88
C ASP A 152 1.89 34.65 44.04
N TYR A 153 1.28 35.49 43.18
CA TYR A 153 0.26 35.06 42.24
C TYR A 153 0.89 34.26 41.08
N GLU A 154 1.98 34.75 40.49
CA GLU A 154 2.69 34.04 39.41
C GLU A 154 3.26 32.71 39.90
N LYS A 155 3.90 32.68 41.07
CA LYS A 155 4.43 31.43 41.65
C LYS A 155 3.37 30.35 41.88
N LYS A 156 2.12 30.74 42.08
CA LYS A 156 0.99 29.80 42.23
C LYS A 156 0.42 29.36 40.88
N THR A 157 0.68 30.12 39.83
CA THR A 157 0.06 29.96 38.52
C THR A 157 0.92 29.10 37.60
N HIS A 158 2.25 29.20 37.71
CA HIS A 158 3.20 28.42 36.90
C HIS A 158 4.58 28.33 37.55
N THR A 159 5.42 27.47 36.98
CA THR A 159 6.85 27.38 37.26
C THR A 159 7.66 27.70 36.00
N LEU A 160 8.53 28.71 36.09
CA LEU A 160 9.50 29.04 35.04
C LEU A 160 10.62 28.00 34.96
N THR A 161 10.90 27.50 33.76
CA THR A 161 11.99 26.56 33.48
C THR A 161 12.83 26.99 32.28
N TRP A 162 14.13 26.72 32.34
CA TRP A 162 15.07 27.00 31.26
C TRP A 162 15.47 25.71 30.55
N VAL A 163 15.08 25.59 29.29
CA VAL A 163 15.16 24.36 28.50
C VAL A 163 16.17 24.52 27.37
N ASP A 164 16.94 23.47 27.09
CA ASP A 164 17.87 23.44 25.95
C ASP A 164 17.08 23.59 24.63
N GLU A 165 17.62 24.32 23.66
CA GLU A 165 16.92 24.66 22.39
C GLU A 165 16.36 23.43 21.66
N ASP A 166 17.11 22.32 21.65
CA ASP A 166 16.72 21.07 21.00
C ASP A 166 15.55 20.35 21.69
N LYS A 167 15.27 20.67 22.96
CA LYS A 167 14.17 20.10 23.75
C LYS A 167 12.92 20.98 23.80
N VAL A 168 12.99 22.23 23.33
CA VAL A 168 11.86 23.17 23.39
C VAL A 168 10.63 22.61 22.68
N LEU A 169 10.80 22.06 21.47
CA LEU A 169 9.68 21.53 20.68
C LEU A 169 8.94 20.41 21.42
N ASP A 170 9.68 19.48 22.00
CA ASP A 170 9.14 18.32 22.72
C ASP A 170 8.54 18.70 24.08
N SER A 171 8.97 19.84 24.63
CA SER A 171 8.49 20.35 25.92
C SER A 171 7.19 21.16 25.78
N LEU A 172 6.93 21.77 24.62
CA LEU A 172 5.70 22.52 24.39
C LEU A 172 4.51 21.56 24.26
N VAL A 173 3.43 21.86 24.97
CA VAL A 173 2.25 21.00 24.97
C VAL A 173 1.25 21.38 23.87
N PRO A 174 0.78 22.64 23.77
CA PRO A 174 -0.19 23.01 22.74
C PRO A 174 0.42 22.93 21.32
N ASP A 175 -0.30 22.33 20.38
CA ASP A 175 0.20 22.15 19.02
C ASP A 175 0.43 23.49 18.29
N HIS A 176 -0.37 24.51 18.59
CA HIS A 176 -0.15 25.86 18.06
C HIS A 176 1.22 26.43 18.52
N GLN A 177 1.66 26.16 19.75
CA GLN A 177 2.96 26.61 20.25
C GLN A 177 4.12 25.89 19.54
N LYS A 178 3.94 24.61 19.20
CA LYS A 178 4.91 23.83 18.42
C LYS A 178 5.05 24.38 17.00
N LEU A 179 3.93 24.69 16.33
CA LEU A 179 3.91 25.33 15.02
C LEU A 179 4.66 26.67 15.05
N VAL A 180 4.36 27.50 16.06
CA VAL A 180 5.01 28.79 16.28
C VAL A 180 6.52 28.64 16.44
N TRP A 181 6.97 27.70 17.28
CA TRP A 181 8.39 27.42 17.48
C TRP A 181 9.10 27.01 16.18
N GLN A 182 8.49 26.13 15.39
CA GLN A 182 9.05 25.71 14.09
C GLN A 182 9.20 26.89 13.13
N GLN A 183 8.17 27.72 13.00
CA GLN A 183 8.15 28.89 12.13
C GLN A 183 9.13 29.99 12.58
N LEU A 184 9.39 30.10 13.89
CA LEU A 184 10.37 31.05 14.42
C LEU A 184 11.79 30.71 13.97
N ARG A 185 12.12 29.40 13.98
CA ARG A 185 13.42 28.85 13.57
C ARG A 185 13.63 28.90 12.07
N GLN A 186 12.63 28.46 11.32
CA GLN A 186 12.65 28.49 9.86
C GLN A 186 11.28 28.94 9.36
N GLU A 187 11.21 30.19 8.90
CA GLU A 187 9.98 30.78 8.40
C GLU A 187 9.66 30.18 7.02
N THR A 188 8.52 29.49 6.92
CA THR A 188 8.03 28.82 5.70
C THR A 188 6.60 29.25 5.38
N ALA A 189 6.07 28.78 4.26
CA ALA A 189 4.65 28.95 3.92
C ALA A 189 3.74 28.29 4.97
N LEU A 190 2.63 28.94 5.29
CA LEU A 190 1.59 28.40 6.17
C LEU A 190 0.56 27.63 5.34
N SER A 191 0.74 26.32 5.19
CA SER A 191 -0.15 25.47 4.37
C SER A 191 -1.38 24.92 5.11
N ALA A 192 -1.52 25.23 6.39
CA ALA A 192 -2.64 24.74 7.20
C ALA A 192 -3.97 25.42 6.84
N TYR A 193 -5.07 24.69 7.04
CA TYR A 193 -6.40 25.28 7.09
C TYR A 193 -6.53 26.21 8.30
N GLY A 194 -7.45 27.14 8.24
CA GLY A 194 -7.61 28.13 9.29
C GLY A 194 -8.67 29.15 8.93
N GLU A 195 -8.61 30.29 9.59
CA GLU A 195 -9.55 31.38 9.36
C GLU A 195 -9.00 32.39 8.36
N LEU A 196 -9.84 32.92 7.49
CA LEU A 196 -9.44 33.99 6.59
C LEU A 196 -9.25 35.28 7.37
N ILE A 197 -8.11 35.92 7.08
CA ILE A 197 -7.80 37.28 7.50
C ILE A 197 -7.36 38.05 6.26
N ASN A 198 -7.32 39.38 6.34
CA ASN A 198 -6.78 40.22 5.26
C ASN A 198 -7.45 40.02 3.88
N SER A 199 -8.67 39.48 3.87
CA SER A 199 -9.47 38.99 2.76
C SER A 199 -10.81 39.73 2.61
N GLY A 200 -11.04 40.80 3.38
CA GLY A 200 -12.17 41.72 3.18
C GLY A 200 -13.49 41.12 3.68
N GLU A 201 -14.49 40.98 2.81
CA GLU A 201 -15.81 40.44 3.20
C GLU A 201 -15.77 38.96 3.65
N PHE A 202 -14.66 38.27 3.37
CA PHE A 202 -14.45 36.87 3.77
C PHE A 202 -13.70 36.71 5.10
N ASP A 203 -13.26 37.82 5.71
CA ASP A 203 -12.56 37.76 7.01
C ASP A 203 -13.45 37.11 8.08
N GLY A 204 -12.86 36.21 8.87
CA GLY A 204 -13.58 35.44 9.89
C GLY A 204 -14.16 34.10 9.42
N MET A 205 -14.18 33.83 8.11
CA MET A 205 -14.64 32.54 7.57
C MET A 205 -13.57 31.47 7.68
N SER A 206 -13.96 30.20 7.84
CA SER A 206 -13.00 29.10 7.68
C SER A 206 -12.55 28.97 6.22
N SER A 207 -11.31 28.57 5.97
CA SER A 207 -10.78 28.40 4.62
C SER A 207 -11.46 27.28 3.82
N SER A 208 -12.06 26.29 4.50
CA SER A 208 -12.91 25.29 3.87
C SER A 208 -14.23 25.87 3.34
N GLU A 209 -14.89 26.75 4.11
CA GLU A 209 -16.17 27.36 3.71
C GLU A 209 -15.96 28.49 2.70
N ALA A 210 -14.92 29.30 2.91
CA ALA A 210 -14.63 30.45 2.07
C ALA A 210 -14.38 30.05 0.61
N GLY A 211 -13.76 28.90 0.36
CA GLY A 211 -13.57 28.39 -1.00
C GLY A 211 -14.88 28.29 -1.79
N GLU A 212 -15.92 27.73 -1.18
CA GLU A 212 -17.24 27.59 -1.81
C GLU A 212 -17.95 28.94 -1.94
N VAL A 213 -17.89 29.78 -0.90
CA VAL A 213 -18.53 31.10 -0.89
C VAL A 213 -17.91 32.03 -1.94
N ILE A 214 -16.57 32.05 -2.04
CA ILE A 214 -15.84 32.85 -3.03
C ILE A 214 -16.19 32.40 -4.44
N VAL A 215 -16.19 31.08 -4.71
CA VAL A 215 -16.55 30.56 -6.04
C VAL A 215 -17.99 30.93 -6.40
N ARG A 216 -18.93 30.75 -5.48
CA ARG A 216 -20.33 31.09 -5.70
C ARG A 216 -20.54 32.58 -5.95
N LYS A 217 -19.88 33.46 -5.19
CA LYS A 217 -19.93 34.90 -5.43
C LYS A 217 -19.42 35.25 -6.82
N LEU A 218 -18.26 34.69 -7.22
CA LEU A 218 -17.70 34.91 -8.56
C LEU A 218 -18.60 34.35 -9.68
N GLU A 219 -19.35 33.28 -9.42
CA GLU A 219 -20.39 32.76 -10.31
C GLU A 219 -21.58 33.71 -10.44
N ASP A 220 -22.12 34.19 -9.31
CA ASP A 220 -23.24 35.15 -9.27
C ASP A 220 -22.87 36.47 -9.98
N ASP A 221 -21.60 36.89 -9.89
CA ASP A 221 -21.05 38.05 -10.58
C ASP A 221 -20.69 37.78 -12.06
N GLY A 222 -20.86 36.55 -12.55
CA GLY A 222 -20.55 36.15 -13.92
C GLY A 222 -19.06 36.16 -14.29
N GLN A 223 -18.17 36.10 -13.30
CA GLN A 223 -16.72 36.19 -13.46
C GLN A 223 -16.01 34.83 -13.42
N ALA A 224 -16.64 33.81 -12.84
CA ALA A 224 -16.10 32.46 -12.78
C ALA A 224 -17.20 31.38 -12.89
N SER A 225 -16.76 30.13 -13.01
CA SER A 225 -17.62 28.95 -12.92
C SER A 225 -16.84 27.79 -12.30
N GLN A 226 -17.49 26.97 -11.49
CA GLN A 226 -16.90 25.75 -10.96
C GLN A 226 -16.44 24.85 -12.10
N LYS A 227 -15.23 24.32 -11.98
CA LYS A 227 -14.64 23.41 -12.97
C LYS A 227 -13.93 22.26 -12.29
N VAL A 228 -14.32 21.05 -12.66
CA VAL A 228 -13.58 19.83 -12.32
C VAL A 228 -12.41 19.70 -13.28
N ASN A 229 -11.19 19.59 -12.76
CA ASN A 229 -9.99 19.31 -13.53
C ASN A 229 -9.44 17.93 -13.16
N TYR A 230 -8.93 17.22 -14.16
CA TYR A 230 -8.27 15.93 -13.96
C TYR A 230 -6.77 16.09 -14.14
N LYS A 231 -5.98 15.43 -13.28
CA LYS A 231 -4.53 15.29 -13.48
C LYS A 231 -4.21 14.42 -14.70
N MET A 232 -5.10 13.48 -15.03
CA MET A 232 -5.01 12.63 -16.20
C MET A 232 -5.12 13.46 -17.48
N ARG A 233 -4.27 13.15 -18.46
CA ARG A 233 -4.25 13.79 -19.78
C ARG A 233 -4.75 12.80 -20.81
N ASP A 234 -5.10 13.30 -21.99
CA ASP A 234 -5.39 12.45 -23.14
C ASP A 234 -4.17 11.59 -23.50
N TRP A 235 -4.46 10.39 -24.01
CA TRP A 235 -3.44 9.43 -24.40
C TRP A 235 -2.84 9.80 -25.75
N SER A 236 -1.59 10.24 -25.75
CA SER A 236 -0.81 10.40 -26.98
C SER A 236 -0.35 9.04 -27.51
N VAL A 237 -0.94 8.62 -28.62
CA VAL A 237 -0.72 7.29 -29.23
C VAL A 237 0.28 7.31 -30.39
N SER A 238 0.59 8.46 -30.98
CA SER A 238 1.49 8.55 -32.13
C SER A 238 2.96 8.47 -31.72
N ARG A 239 3.77 7.71 -32.46
CA ARG A 239 5.21 7.53 -32.22
C ARG A 239 5.99 7.77 -33.52
N GLN A 240 7.01 8.63 -33.44
CA GLN A 240 8.00 8.82 -34.51
C GLN A 240 9.01 7.66 -34.50
N ARG A 241 8.52 6.45 -34.73
CA ARG A 241 9.26 5.18 -34.69
C ARG A 241 8.79 4.27 -35.82
N TYR A 242 9.72 3.47 -36.31
CA TYR A 242 9.46 2.47 -37.36
C TYR A 242 8.61 1.30 -36.86
N TRP A 243 9.02 0.68 -35.74
CA TRP A 243 8.44 -0.61 -35.32
C TRP A 243 7.15 -0.43 -34.52
N GLY A 244 6.05 -0.26 -35.23
CA GLY A 244 4.69 -0.20 -34.69
C GLY A 244 3.65 -0.33 -35.80
N ALA A 245 2.38 -0.45 -35.43
CA ALA A 245 1.29 -0.49 -36.41
C ALA A 245 1.13 0.89 -37.07
N PRO A 246 1.16 1.00 -38.42
CA PRO A 246 0.90 2.27 -39.09
C PRO A 246 -0.48 2.83 -38.73
N ILE A 247 -0.56 4.15 -38.50
CA ILE A 247 -1.83 4.81 -38.22
C ILE A 247 -2.63 4.88 -39.54
N PRO A 248 -3.90 4.40 -39.60
CA PRO A 248 -4.69 4.33 -40.83
C PRO A 248 -5.28 5.70 -41.21
N VAL A 249 -4.40 6.66 -41.47
CA VAL A 249 -4.71 8.06 -41.79
C VAL A 249 -3.91 8.50 -43.01
N VAL A 250 -4.52 9.36 -43.83
CA VAL A 250 -3.93 10.01 -45.00
C VAL A 250 -4.08 11.53 -44.86
N ASN A 251 -3.01 12.26 -45.13
CA ASN A 251 -2.91 13.72 -45.11
C ASN A 251 -3.02 14.25 -46.55
N CYS A 252 -4.15 14.87 -46.88
CA CYS A 252 -4.41 15.50 -48.18
C CYS A 252 -4.29 17.03 -48.09
N GLY A 253 -3.57 17.65 -49.02
CA GLY A 253 -3.44 19.11 -49.06
C GLY A 253 -4.75 19.88 -49.30
N LYS A 254 -5.81 19.22 -49.79
CA LYS A 254 -7.15 19.82 -50.01
C LYS A 254 -8.15 19.45 -48.92
N CYS A 255 -8.22 18.18 -48.55
CA CYS A 255 -9.23 17.65 -47.61
C CYS A 255 -8.75 17.67 -46.14
N GLY A 256 -7.45 17.84 -45.89
CA GLY A 256 -6.87 17.68 -44.57
C GLY A 256 -6.66 16.22 -44.20
N VAL A 257 -6.98 15.88 -42.95
CA VAL A 257 -6.81 14.53 -42.38
C VAL A 257 -8.00 13.66 -42.77
N VAL A 258 -7.73 12.55 -43.47
CA VAL A 258 -8.73 11.61 -43.98
C VAL A 258 -8.41 10.20 -43.47
N LEU A 259 -9.43 9.43 -43.09
CA LEU A 259 -9.27 8.04 -42.64
C LEU A 259 -9.06 7.10 -43.84
N VAL A 260 -8.23 6.08 -43.66
CA VAL A 260 -8.11 4.99 -44.65
C VAL A 260 -9.40 4.15 -44.63
N PRO A 261 -10.04 3.87 -45.79
CA PRO A 261 -11.25 3.05 -45.85
C PRO A 261 -11.01 1.61 -45.39
N ASP A 262 -12.02 0.98 -44.79
CA ASP A 262 -11.94 -0.40 -44.27
C ASP A 262 -11.42 -1.42 -45.29
N VAL A 263 -11.82 -1.29 -46.57
CA VAL A 263 -11.39 -2.17 -47.67
C VAL A 263 -9.91 -2.04 -48.05
N GLN A 264 -9.24 -0.99 -47.56
CA GLN A 264 -7.80 -0.75 -47.75
C GLN A 264 -6.99 -1.10 -46.50
N LEU A 265 -7.64 -1.59 -45.43
CA LEU A 265 -6.95 -2.10 -44.26
C LEU A 265 -6.46 -3.55 -44.50
N PRO A 266 -5.35 -3.96 -43.87
CA PRO A 266 -4.46 -3.15 -43.04
C PRO A 266 -3.53 -2.25 -43.87
N VAL A 267 -3.12 -1.11 -43.29
CA VAL A 267 -1.96 -0.36 -43.80
C VAL A 267 -0.71 -1.12 -43.37
N GLU A 268 -0.14 -1.90 -44.28
CA GLU A 268 1.05 -2.72 -43.99
C GLU A 268 2.28 -1.85 -43.73
N LEU A 269 3.09 -2.23 -42.74
CA LEU A 269 4.36 -1.58 -42.44
C LEU A 269 5.35 -1.87 -43.59
N PRO A 270 5.90 -0.85 -44.27
CA PRO A 270 6.82 -1.07 -45.37
C PRO A 270 8.19 -1.52 -44.85
N GLU A 271 8.86 -2.41 -45.57
CA GLU A 271 10.23 -2.79 -45.26
C GLU A 271 11.19 -1.62 -45.49
N LEU A 272 12.03 -1.34 -44.49
CA LEU A 272 13.09 -0.33 -44.57
C LEU A 272 14.42 -0.91 -44.11
N THR A 273 15.48 -0.67 -44.88
CA THR A 273 16.85 -1.04 -44.52
C THR A 273 17.45 -0.11 -43.46
N ASP A 274 17.01 1.15 -43.44
CA ASP A 274 17.39 2.13 -42.43
C ASP A 274 16.15 2.68 -41.69
N PHE A 275 16.03 2.27 -40.43
CA PHE A 275 14.96 2.66 -39.51
C PHE A 275 15.46 3.55 -38.36
N GLN A 276 16.67 4.12 -38.45
CA GLN A 276 17.18 5.02 -37.43
C GLN A 276 16.39 6.35 -37.40
N PRO A 277 16.25 6.98 -36.22
CA PRO A 277 15.67 8.32 -36.14
C PRO A 277 16.52 9.33 -36.92
N SER A 278 15.90 10.06 -37.85
CA SER A 278 16.55 11.08 -38.68
C SER A 278 16.80 12.40 -37.95
N GLY A 279 16.06 12.67 -36.86
CA GLY A 279 16.16 13.93 -36.11
C GLY A 279 15.45 15.13 -36.76
N ASP A 280 14.83 14.94 -37.92
CA ASP A 280 14.06 15.93 -38.68
C ASP A 280 12.60 16.10 -38.20
N GLY A 281 12.23 15.42 -37.12
CA GLY A 281 10.88 15.45 -36.55
C GLY A 281 9.88 14.54 -37.25
N ARG A 282 10.28 13.76 -38.28
CA ARG A 282 9.43 12.75 -38.92
C ARG A 282 9.88 11.33 -38.54
N SER A 283 8.94 10.40 -38.62
CA SER A 283 9.22 8.97 -38.49
C SER A 283 10.08 8.46 -39.66
N ALA A 284 10.78 7.34 -39.43
CA ALA A 284 11.52 6.62 -40.47
C ALA A 284 10.67 6.26 -41.70
N LEU A 285 9.35 6.09 -41.51
CA LEU A 285 8.39 5.78 -42.58
C LEU A 285 8.30 6.87 -43.65
N ALA A 286 8.70 8.11 -43.34
CA ALA A 286 8.76 9.19 -44.33
C ALA A 286 9.77 8.90 -45.46
N ARG A 287 10.74 8.00 -45.25
CA ARG A 287 11.72 7.58 -46.25
C ARG A 287 11.21 6.52 -47.21
N ALA A 288 10.11 5.84 -46.87
CA ALA A 288 9.46 4.88 -47.75
C ALA A 288 8.62 5.63 -48.80
N THR A 289 9.25 6.38 -49.71
CA THR A 289 8.57 7.36 -50.58
C THR A 289 7.44 6.76 -51.42
N ASP A 290 7.59 5.52 -51.86
CA ASP A 290 6.56 4.81 -52.65
C ASP A 290 5.37 4.35 -51.79
N TRP A 291 5.61 4.01 -50.52
CA TRP A 291 4.55 3.68 -49.57
C TRP A 291 3.85 4.94 -49.02
N LEU A 292 4.62 6.00 -48.79
CA LEU A 292 4.16 7.28 -48.26
C LEU A 292 3.16 7.95 -49.22
N LYS A 293 3.48 7.96 -50.51
CA LYS A 293 2.63 8.58 -51.54
C LYS A 293 1.40 7.74 -51.79
N THR A 294 0.23 8.36 -51.72
CA THR A 294 -1.05 7.69 -51.95
C THR A 294 -2.09 8.66 -52.53
N THR A 295 -3.30 8.18 -52.75
CA THR A 295 -4.43 8.98 -53.18
C THR A 295 -5.35 9.26 -52.00
N CYS A 296 -5.91 10.48 -51.95
CA CYS A 296 -6.93 10.86 -51.00
C CYS A 296 -8.21 10.05 -51.26
N PRO A 297 -8.72 9.27 -50.29
CA PRO A 297 -9.96 8.52 -50.45
C PRO A 297 -11.18 9.39 -50.79
N ASP A 298 -11.21 10.63 -50.31
CA ASP A 298 -12.36 11.52 -50.48
C ASP A 298 -12.41 12.24 -51.84
N CYS A 299 -11.26 12.74 -52.32
CA CYS A 299 -11.21 13.57 -53.53
C CYS A 299 -10.39 12.98 -54.69
N GLY A 300 -9.72 11.84 -54.48
CA GLY A 300 -8.86 11.18 -55.47
C GLY A 300 -7.54 11.90 -55.80
N GLY A 301 -7.28 13.07 -55.21
CA GLY A 301 -6.04 13.83 -55.39
C GLY A 301 -4.84 13.20 -54.68
N GLU A 302 -3.64 13.75 -54.90
CA GLU A 302 -2.42 13.30 -54.21
C GLU A 302 -2.50 13.55 -52.69
N ALA A 303 -1.95 12.60 -51.93
CA ALA A 303 -1.89 12.67 -50.47
C ALA A 303 -0.70 11.84 -49.93
N GLU A 304 -0.38 12.04 -48.65
CA GLU A 304 0.65 11.29 -47.94
C GLU A 304 0.04 10.47 -46.80
N ARG A 305 0.50 9.24 -46.58
CA ARG A 305 0.15 8.48 -45.36
C ARG A 305 0.67 9.16 -44.11
N GLU A 306 -0.01 8.95 -42.98
CA GLU A 306 0.60 9.21 -41.67
C GLU A 306 1.86 8.35 -41.52
N THR A 307 2.94 8.98 -41.06
CA THR A 307 4.25 8.34 -40.92
C THR A 307 4.50 7.84 -39.50
N ASP A 308 3.75 8.34 -38.52
CA ASP A 308 3.82 7.85 -37.16
C ASP A 308 3.13 6.49 -37.02
N THR A 309 3.63 5.70 -36.07
CA THR A 309 3.06 4.41 -35.70
C THR A 309 2.33 4.52 -34.36
N LEU A 310 1.40 3.58 -34.12
CA LEU A 310 0.70 3.47 -32.85
C LEU A 310 1.65 2.97 -31.75
N ASP A 311 1.52 3.58 -30.58
CA ASP A 311 2.18 3.17 -29.35
C ASP A 311 1.85 1.71 -28.99
N THR A 312 2.84 1.00 -28.41
CA THR A 312 2.71 -0.43 -28.10
C THR A 312 1.61 -0.73 -27.09
N TYR A 313 1.22 0.23 -26.24
CA TYR A 313 0.09 0.04 -25.32
C TYR A 313 -1.25 -0.06 -26.04
N ILE A 314 -1.38 0.39 -27.30
CA ILE A 314 -2.59 0.16 -28.08
C ILE A 314 -2.78 -1.34 -28.28
N CYS A 315 -1.76 -2.07 -28.73
CA CYS A 315 -1.85 -3.52 -28.92
C CYS A 315 -2.09 -4.27 -27.60
N SER A 316 -1.37 -3.90 -26.53
CA SER A 316 -1.52 -4.58 -25.24
C SER A 316 -2.79 -4.20 -24.47
N SER A 317 -3.53 -3.19 -24.89
CA SER A 317 -4.79 -2.81 -24.23
C SER A 317 -5.97 -3.73 -24.55
N TRP A 318 -5.86 -4.61 -25.55
CA TRP A 318 -6.98 -5.49 -25.96
C TRP A 318 -6.58 -6.90 -26.42
N TYR A 319 -5.29 -7.24 -26.42
CA TYR A 319 -4.80 -8.58 -26.82
C TYR A 319 -5.49 -9.74 -26.09
N MET A 320 -5.89 -9.51 -24.83
CA MET A 320 -6.57 -10.50 -24.00
C MET A 320 -7.93 -10.90 -24.58
N LEU A 321 -8.65 -9.97 -25.23
CA LEU A 321 -9.90 -10.26 -25.93
C LEU A 321 -9.64 -10.97 -27.26
N ARG A 322 -8.56 -10.61 -27.95
CA ARG A 322 -8.16 -11.26 -29.20
C ARG A 322 -7.77 -12.72 -29.01
N TYR A 323 -7.26 -13.12 -27.84
CA TYR A 323 -6.97 -14.53 -27.55
C TYR A 323 -8.19 -15.44 -27.63
N PHE A 324 -9.40 -14.92 -27.39
CA PHE A 324 -10.61 -15.74 -27.48
C PHE A 324 -11.00 -16.06 -28.92
N ASP A 325 -10.57 -15.23 -29.88
CA ASP A 325 -10.88 -15.40 -31.31
C ASP A 325 -9.73 -14.92 -32.23
N PRO A 326 -8.54 -15.54 -32.15
CA PRO A 326 -7.31 -14.96 -32.72
C PRO A 326 -7.24 -15.06 -34.24
N ARG A 327 -8.04 -15.95 -34.85
CA ARG A 327 -8.00 -16.24 -36.28
C ARG A 327 -9.12 -15.55 -37.08
N ASN A 328 -10.00 -14.80 -36.42
CA ASN A 328 -11.10 -14.08 -37.08
C ASN A 328 -10.55 -13.00 -38.02
N GLN A 329 -10.88 -13.11 -39.30
CA GLN A 329 -10.42 -12.18 -40.34
C GLN A 329 -11.44 -11.08 -40.67
N GLU A 330 -12.65 -11.16 -40.11
CA GLU A 330 -13.76 -10.26 -40.43
C GLU A 330 -13.98 -9.20 -39.35
N GLN A 331 -13.65 -9.53 -38.10
CA GLN A 331 -13.88 -8.69 -36.92
C GLN A 331 -12.66 -8.69 -36.00
N ILE A 332 -12.61 -7.68 -35.12
CA ILE A 332 -11.61 -7.60 -34.05
C ILE A 332 -11.64 -8.84 -33.13
N PHE A 333 -12.84 -9.35 -32.85
CA PHE A 333 -13.17 -10.65 -32.24
C PHE A 333 -14.70 -10.82 -32.30
N GLY A 334 -15.21 -12.05 -32.27
CA GLY A 334 -16.65 -12.29 -32.13
C GLY A 334 -17.16 -11.93 -30.71
N SER A 335 -18.10 -11.00 -30.59
CA SER A 335 -18.62 -10.53 -29.28
C SER A 335 -19.18 -11.65 -28.40
N ALA A 336 -19.93 -12.61 -28.99
CA ALA A 336 -20.45 -13.75 -28.25
C ALA A 336 -19.33 -14.66 -27.68
N ILE A 337 -18.21 -14.77 -28.40
CA ILE A 337 -17.04 -15.54 -27.96
C ILE A 337 -16.32 -14.79 -26.84
N ALA A 338 -16.09 -13.49 -27.01
CA ALA A 338 -15.45 -12.67 -25.99
C ALA A 338 -16.27 -12.64 -24.68
N ASN A 339 -17.59 -12.41 -24.76
CA ASN A 339 -18.48 -12.35 -23.60
C ASN A 339 -18.60 -13.69 -22.85
N LYS A 340 -18.37 -14.83 -23.52
CA LYS A 340 -18.31 -16.14 -22.83
C LYS A 340 -17.17 -16.22 -21.82
N TRP A 341 -16.04 -15.59 -22.12
CA TRP A 341 -14.82 -15.67 -21.30
C TRP A 341 -14.58 -14.42 -20.46
N MET A 342 -15.34 -13.35 -20.70
CA MET A 342 -15.22 -12.09 -19.98
C MET A 342 -16.14 -12.03 -18.76
N PRO A 343 -15.73 -11.32 -17.70
CA PRO A 343 -14.39 -10.77 -17.48
C PRO A 343 -13.37 -11.87 -17.12
N ILE A 344 -12.10 -11.64 -17.44
CA ILE A 344 -11.01 -12.58 -17.11
C ILE A 344 -10.94 -12.78 -15.60
N ASP A 345 -10.99 -14.02 -15.14
CA ASP A 345 -11.08 -14.34 -13.71
C ASP A 345 -9.87 -13.86 -12.92
N PHE A 346 -8.67 -14.15 -13.42
CA PHE A 346 -7.42 -13.83 -12.74
C PHE A 346 -6.37 -13.34 -13.73
N TYR A 347 -5.86 -12.14 -13.50
CA TYR A 347 -4.75 -11.57 -14.25
C TYR A 347 -3.55 -11.35 -13.34
N ASN A 348 -2.40 -11.92 -13.70
CA ASN A 348 -1.15 -11.83 -12.97
C ASN A 348 -0.09 -11.12 -13.81
N GLY A 349 0.55 -10.08 -13.27
CA GLY A 349 1.66 -9.41 -13.94
C GLY A 349 2.39 -8.39 -13.06
N GLY A 350 3.58 -7.96 -13.49
CA GLY A 350 4.40 -6.99 -12.76
C GLY A 350 4.32 -5.57 -13.31
N ASP A 351 4.43 -4.56 -12.43
CA ASP A 351 4.92 -3.20 -12.73
C ASP A 351 4.19 -2.40 -13.83
N HIS A 352 2.86 -2.48 -13.87
CA HIS A 352 2.03 -1.86 -14.92
C HIS A 352 0.77 -1.10 -14.43
N ALA A 353 0.76 -0.67 -13.17
CA ALA A 353 -0.42 -0.08 -12.51
C ALA A 353 -1.01 1.16 -13.22
N THR A 354 -0.17 2.10 -13.64
CA THR A 354 -0.62 3.39 -14.18
C THR A 354 -0.61 3.46 -15.72
N ALA A 355 -0.11 2.43 -16.39
CA ALA A 355 0.00 2.38 -17.85
C ALA A 355 -0.94 1.29 -18.41
N HIS A 356 -0.41 0.11 -18.75
CA HIS A 356 -1.17 -0.95 -19.39
C HIS A 356 -2.49 -1.28 -18.67
N MET A 357 -2.52 -1.33 -17.33
CA MET A 357 -3.76 -1.58 -16.60
C MET A 357 -4.82 -0.49 -16.82
N LEU A 358 -4.41 0.78 -16.84
CA LEU A 358 -5.31 1.88 -17.13
C LEU A 358 -5.81 1.82 -18.58
N TYR A 359 -4.91 1.54 -19.54
CA TYR A 359 -5.27 1.45 -20.96
C TYR A 359 -6.18 0.26 -21.27
N ALA A 360 -5.94 -0.90 -20.66
CA ALA A 360 -6.79 -2.08 -20.82
C ALA A 360 -8.21 -1.80 -20.31
N ARG A 361 -8.34 -1.14 -19.16
CA ARG A 361 -9.65 -0.72 -18.63
C ARG A 361 -10.31 0.33 -19.52
N PHE A 362 -9.57 1.32 -19.99
CA PHE A 362 -10.08 2.34 -20.90
C PHE A 362 -10.62 1.72 -22.20
N VAL A 363 -9.85 0.85 -22.85
CA VAL A 363 -10.25 0.21 -24.11
C VAL A 363 -11.40 -0.77 -23.91
N THR A 364 -11.44 -1.51 -22.80
CA THR A 364 -12.59 -2.38 -22.47
C THR A 364 -13.86 -1.57 -22.24
N ARG A 365 -13.78 -0.42 -21.55
CA ARG A 365 -14.91 0.51 -21.38
C ARG A 365 -15.36 1.11 -22.71
N PHE A 366 -14.42 1.42 -23.61
CA PHE A 366 -14.74 1.85 -24.96
C PHE A 366 -15.48 0.74 -25.74
N PHE A 367 -14.97 -0.49 -25.72
CA PHE A 367 -15.61 -1.65 -26.36
C PHE A 367 -16.99 -1.96 -25.78
N SER A 368 -17.16 -1.81 -24.47
CA SER A 368 -18.46 -1.94 -23.83
C SER A 368 -19.43 -0.87 -24.30
N LYS A 369 -18.97 0.39 -24.40
CA LYS A 369 -19.79 1.50 -24.90
C LYS A 369 -20.26 1.30 -26.35
N ILE A 370 -19.47 0.64 -27.19
CA ILE A 370 -19.85 0.33 -28.58
C ILE A 370 -20.51 -1.05 -28.74
N GLY A 371 -20.80 -1.76 -27.65
CA GLY A 371 -21.54 -3.02 -27.65
C GLY A 371 -20.74 -4.27 -28.06
N LEU A 372 -19.41 -4.22 -28.05
CA LEU A 372 -18.57 -5.37 -28.38
C LEU A 372 -18.39 -6.35 -27.21
N VAL A 373 -18.45 -5.85 -25.97
CA VAL A 373 -18.38 -6.63 -24.74
C VAL A 373 -19.40 -6.11 -23.72
N ASP A 374 -19.93 -7.00 -22.88
CA ASP A 374 -20.97 -6.61 -21.92
C ASP A 374 -20.37 -6.02 -20.65
N ASN A 375 -19.23 -6.56 -20.20
CA ASN A 375 -18.55 -6.11 -18.99
C ASN A 375 -17.57 -4.96 -19.29
N PRO A 376 -17.70 -3.79 -18.65
CA PRO A 376 -16.80 -2.67 -18.85
C PRO A 376 -15.42 -2.83 -18.19
N GLU A 377 -15.25 -3.82 -17.30
CA GLU A 377 -13.97 -4.10 -16.64
C GLU A 377 -13.36 -5.42 -17.13
N PRO A 378 -12.06 -5.44 -17.51
CA PRO A 378 -11.46 -6.62 -18.13
C PRO A 378 -11.12 -7.77 -17.18
N PHE A 379 -10.93 -7.49 -15.89
CA PHE A 379 -10.39 -8.45 -14.92
C PHE A 379 -11.27 -8.49 -13.66
N LYS A 380 -11.61 -9.69 -13.14
CA LYS A 380 -12.26 -9.84 -11.82
C LYS A 380 -11.26 -9.66 -10.70
N GLN A 381 -10.13 -10.34 -10.81
CA GLN A 381 -9.01 -10.25 -9.88
C GLN A 381 -7.74 -9.90 -10.65
N PHE A 382 -6.96 -9.00 -10.07
CA PHE A 382 -5.63 -8.66 -10.53
C PHE A 382 -4.64 -8.80 -9.37
N LEU A 383 -3.47 -9.39 -9.63
CA LEU A 383 -2.40 -9.54 -8.65
C LEU A 383 -1.06 -9.07 -9.24
N PHE A 384 -0.34 -8.24 -8.48
CA PHE A 384 1.05 -7.89 -8.78
C PHE A 384 1.97 -8.97 -8.21
N ASN A 385 2.61 -9.75 -9.08
CA ASN A 385 3.61 -10.70 -8.59
C ASN A 385 4.89 -9.97 -8.18
N GLY A 386 5.53 -10.48 -7.13
CA GLY A 386 6.85 -10.07 -6.72
C GLY A 386 7.91 -10.37 -7.79
N LYS A 387 9.01 -9.63 -7.73
CA LYS A 387 10.16 -9.81 -8.60
C LYS A 387 11.14 -10.80 -7.97
N VAL A 388 11.71 -11.67 -8.80
CA VAL A 388 12.88 -12.45 -8.40
C VAL A 388 14.10 -11.54 -8.52
N LYS A 389 14.89 -11.47 -7.44
CA LYS A 389 16.11 -10.68 -7.31
C LYS A 389 17.33 -11.61 -7.23
N ALA A 390 18.50 -11.08 -7.51
CA ALA A 390 19.75 -11.78 -7.26
C ALA A 390 19.92 -12.08 -5.76
N SER A 391 20.83 -13.00 -5.42
CA SER A 391 21.04 -13.44 -4.03
C SER A 391 21.44 -12.31 -3.08
N ASP A 392 22.09 -11.27 -3.59
CA ASP A 392 22.45 -10.04 -2.85
C ASP A 392 21.26 -9.06 -2.65
N GLY A 393 20.10 -9.37 -3.21
CA GLY A 393 18.90 -8.53 -3.17
C GLY A 393 18.83 -7.46 -4.25
N SER A 394 19.78 -7.41 -5.20
CA SER A 394 19.72 -6.49 -6.33
C SER A 394 18.80 -7.00 -7.44
N ALA A 395 18.22 -6.08 -8.22
CA ALA A 395 17.47 -6.46 -9.42
C ALA A 395 18.39 -7.13 -10.46
N PHE A 396 17.88 -8.12 -11.18
CA PHE A 396 18.58 -8.69 -12.31
C PHE A 396 18.81 -7.64 -13.40
N SER A 397 20.03 -7.61 -13.93
CA SER A 397 20.43 -6.72 -15.01
C SER A 397 21.44 -7.39 -15.92
N LYS A 398 21.25 -7.23 -17.24
CA LYS A 398 22.23 -7.65 -18.24
C LYS A 398 23.59 -6.97 -18.04
N SER A 399 23.60 -5.69 -17.65
CA SER A 399 24.86 -4.95 -17.44
C SER A 399 25.64 -5.44 -16.22
N LYS A 400 24.96 -6.05 -15.24
CA LYS A 400 25.58 -6.61 -14.04
C LYS A 400 25.96 -8.08 -14.19
N GLY A 401 25.47 -8.76 -15.24
CA GLY A 401 25.68 -10.20 -15.43
C GLY A 401 25.17 -11.06 -14.27
N ASN A 402 24.27 -10.52 -13.44
CA ASN A 402 23.76 -11.18 -12.24
C ASN A 402 22.47 -11.98 -12.49
N GLY A 403 21.97 -11.97 -13.73
CA GLY A 403 20.80 -12.74 -14.15
C GLY A 403 21.11 -14.23 -14.22
N ILE A 404 20.16 -15.03 -13.77
CA ILE A 404 20.22 -16.49 -13.87
C ILE A 404 19.48 -16.91 -15.14
N ASP A 405 20.12 -17.70 -15.99
CA ASP A 405 19.47 -18.29 -17.16
C ASP A 405 18.66 -19.53 -16.73
N PRO A 406 17.32 -19.52 -16.87
CA PRO A 406 16.49 -20.68 -16.55
C PRO A 406 16.90 -21.95 -17.33
N LEU A 407 17.39 -21.81 -18.57
CA LEU A 407 17.76 -22.95 -19.40
C LEU A 407 19.02 -23.64 -18.87
N GLU A 408 19.97 -22.90 -18.33
CA GLU A 408 21.18 -23.49 -17.72
C GLU A 408 20.81 -24.38 -16.53
N ILE A 409 19.85 -23.95 -15.69
CA ILE A 409 19.37 -24.74 -14.55
C ILE A 409 18.64 -26.00 -15.00
N ILE A 410 17.76 -25.87 -15.99
CA ILE A 410 17.00 -27.01 -16.52
C ILE A 410 17.97 -28.05 -17.07
N ASN A 411 18.99 -27.60 -17.82
CA ASN A 411 20.00 -28.46 -18.45
C ASN A 411 21.05 -29.00 -17.47
N SER A 412 21.15 -28.48 -16.24
CA SER A 412 22.09 -28.99 -15.22
C SER A 412 21.65 -30.31 -14.58
N GLY A 413 20.54 -30.91 -15.04
CA GLY A 413 20.01 -32.19 -14.56
C GLY A 413 18.87 -32.08 -13.54
N TYR A 414 18.48 -30.88 -13.10
CA TYR A 414 17.34 -30.70 -12.21
C TYR A 414 15.99 -30.71 -12.94
N GLY A 415 15.98 -30.34 -14.23
CA GLY A 415 14.77 -30.30 -15.04
C GLY A 415 13.83 -29.13 -14.72
N ALA A 416 12.76 -29.01 -15.52
CA ALA A 416 11.81 -27.91 -15.43
C ALA A 416 10.97 -27.93 -14.15
N ASP A 417 10.58 -29.11 -13.67
CA ASP A 417 9.70 -29.25 -12.50
C ASP A 417 10.32 -28.75 -11.21
N ALA A 418 11.60 -29.06 -10.98
CA ALA A 418 12.32 -28.57 -9.80
C ALA A 418 12.41 -27.03 -9.80
N LEU A 419 12.71 -26.43 -10.94
CA LEU A 419 12.77 -24.97 -11.08
C LEU A 419 11.41 -24.30 -10.89
N ARG A 420 10.36 -24.81 -11.55
CA ARG A 420 8.98 -24.31 -11.40
C ARG A 420 8.51 -24.35 -9.96
N MET A 421 8.66 -25.52 -9.33
CA MET A 421 8.26 -25.71 -7.94
C MET A 421 9.05 -24.79 -7.00
N TYR A 422 10.35 -24.57 -7.24
CA TYR A 422 11.15 -23.66 -6.43
C TYR A 422 10.63 -22.22 -6.55
N LEU A 423 10.39 -21.73 -7.76
CA LEU A 423 9.89 -20.37 -7.97
C LEU A 423 8.54 -20.12 -7.27
N MET A 424 7.68 -21.13 -7.23
CA MET A 424 6.39 -21.06 -6.52
C MET A 424 6.50 -21.29 -5.00
N PHE A 425 7.60 -21.86 -4.53
CA PHE A 425 7.86 -22.14 -3.12
C PHE A 425 8.63 -21.01 -2.40
N ALA A 426 9.50 -20.30 -3.13
CA ALA A 426 10.49 -19.39 -2.56
C ALA A 426 9.89 -18.26 -1.71
N ALA A 427 8.73 -17.74 -2.10
CA ALA A 427 8.02 -16.68 -1.38
C ALA A 427 6.52 -16.71 -1.74
N PRO A 428 5.65 -16.05 -0.96
CA PRO A 428 4.31 -15.68 -1.41
C PRO A 428 4.37 -14.95 -2.76
N LEU A 429 3.39 -15.19 -3.63
CA LEU A 429 3.40 -14.72 -5.02
C LEU A 429 3.56 -13.20 -5.15
N GLU A 430 3.00 -12.44 -4.22
CA GLU A 430 3.01 -10.97 -4.18
C GLU A 430 4.31 -10.36 -3.63
N PHE A 431 5.20 -11.17 -3.05
CA PHE A 431 6.43 -10.70 -2.45
C PHE A 431 7.66 -11.00 -3.31
N ASP A 432 8.61 -10.06 -3.28
CA ASP A 432 9.90 -10.26 -3.92
C ASP A 432 10.63 -11.45 -3.29
N ALA A 433 11.20 -12.30 -4.14
CA ALA A 433 12.03 -13.44 -3.73
C ALA A 433 13.49 -13.17 -4.06
N ARG A 434 14.41 -13.51 -3.15
CA ARG A 434 15.83 -13.57 -3.47
C ARG A 434 16.16 -14.94 -4.02
N TRP A 435 16.92 -14.98 -5.10
CA TRP A 435 17.43 -16.21 -5.67
C TRP A 435 18.33 -16.94 -4.66
N ASP A 436 17.98 -18.18 -4.35
CA ASP A 436 18.75 -19.09 -3.50
C ASP A 436 19.30 -20.24 -4.37
N PRO A 437 20.63 -20.37 -4.52
CA PRO A 437 21.26 -21.48 -5.23
C PRO A 437 20.88 -22.88 -4.69
N GLN A 438 20.45 -22.97 -3.43
CA GLN A 438 20.00 -24.24 -2.81
C GLN A 438 18.50 -24.51 -2.96
N GLY A 439 17.75 -23.56 -3.52
CA GLY A 439 16.30 -23.67 -3.73
C GLY A 439 15.91 -24.82 -4.66
N VAL A 440 16.45 -24.83 -5.88
CA VAL A 440 16.19 -25.87 -6.89
C VAL A 440 16.65 -27.27 -6.44
N PRO A 441 17.86 -27.45 -5.87
CA PRO A 441 18.24 -28.74 -5.27
C PRO A 441 17.25 -29.22 -4.20
N GLY A 442 16.66 -28.31 -3.42
CA GLY A 442 15.67 -28.64 -2.39
C GLY A 442 14.39 -29.24 -2.96
N THR A 443 13.80 -28.59 -3.96
CA THR A 443 12.58 -29.07 -4.63
C THR A 443 12.84 -30.32 -5.45
N PHE A 444 14.01 -30.45 -6.08
CA PHE A 444 14.41 -31.68 -6.76
C PHE A 444 14.41 -32.88 -5.80
N ARG A 445 15.01 -32.76 -4.61
CA ARG A 445 15.00 -33.84 -3.61
C ARG A 445 13.60 -34.25 -3.18
N PHE A 446 12.68 -33.29 -3.04
CA PHE A 446 11.27 -33.60 -2.74
C PHE A 446 10.64 -34.43 -3.87
N LEU A 447 10.81 -34.01 -5.12
CA LEU A 447 10.29 -34.74 -6.29
C LEU A 447 10.89 -36.14 -6.41
N THR A 448 12.19 -36.30 -6.17
CA THR A 448 12.85 -37.62 -6.14
C THR A 448 12.30 -38.52 -5.04
N ARG A 449 11.98 -37.97 -3.86
CA ARG A 449 11.36 -38.75 -2.78
C ARG A 449 9.95 -39.22 -3.17
N LEU A 450 9.15 -38.36 -3.79
CA LEU A 450 7.82 -38.75 -4.29
C LEU A 450 7.94 -39.87 -5.32
N TRP A 451 8.86 -39.72 -6.29
CA TRP A 451 9.15 -40.75 -7.28
C TRP A 451 9.49 -42.09 -6.63
N ASN A 452 10.46 -42.08 -5.71
CA ASN A 452 10.93 -43.30 -5.05
C ASN A 452 9.81 -43.99 -4.26
N LEU A 453 8.94 -43.23 -3.59
CA LEU A 453 7.81 -43.81 -2.84
C LEU A 453 6.83 -44.54 -3.78
N VAL A 454 6.57 -44.01 -4.98
CA VAL A 454 5.74 -44.67 -5.99
C VAL A 454 6.43 -45.93 -6.54
N GLN A 455 7.76 -45.89 -6.77
CA GLN A 455 8.50 -47.10 -7.18
C GLN A 455 8.43 -48.20 -6.10
N GLU A 456 8.64 -47.84 -4.84
CA GLU A 456 8.54 -48.77 -3.72
C GLU A 456 7.13 -49.35 -3.58
N TYR A 457 6.09 -48.57 -3.86
CA TYR A 457 4.71 -49.06 -3.92
C TYR A 457 4.50 -50.08 -5.05
N HIS A 458 5.13 -49.90 -6.21
CA HIS A 458 5.08 -50.88 -7.29
C HIS A 458 5.77 -52.20 -6.94
N GLU A 459 6.86 -52.13 -6.19
CA GLU A 459 7.62 -53.29 -5.71
C GLU A 459 6.98 -53.98 -4.49
N ALA A 460 6.06 -53.31 -3.80
CA ALA A 460 5.40 -53.85 -2.61
C ALA A 460 4.50 -55.04 -2.93
N GLU A 461 4.44 -55.98 -1.99
CA GLU A 461 3.52 -57.11 -2.08
C GLU A 461 2.06 -56.67 -1.88
N GLN A 462 1.14 -57.44 -2.45
CA GLN A 462 -0.29 -57.25 -2.22
C GLN A 462 -0.62 -57.49 -0.74
N GLY A 463 -1.36 -56.56 -0.12
CA GLY A 463 -1.66 -56.67 1.31
C GLY A 463 -2.87 -55.86 1.73
N THR A 464 -3.15 -55.90 3.03
CA THR A 464 -4.23 -55.14 3.67
C THR A 464 -3.64 -54.15 4.67
N VAL A 465 -4.15 -52.93 4.66
CA VAL A 465 -3.76 -51.88 5.61
C VAL A 465 -4.63 -52.01 6.86
N SER A 466 -4.03 -51.84 8.05
CA SER A 466 -4.80 -51.84 9.30
C SER A 466 -5.71 -50.62 9.38
N LYS A 467 -6.82 -50.68 10.12
CA LYS A 467 -7.72 -49.52 10.28
C LYS A 467 -7.02 -48.28 10.84
N ASP A 468 -6.08 -48.48 11.76
CA ASP A 468 -5.31 -47.39 12.36
C ASP A 468 -4.36 -46.75 11.33
N SER A 469 -3.66 -47.57 10.54
CA SER A 469 -2.80 -47.10 9.45
C SER A 469 -3.61 -46.41 8.35
N GLU A 470 -4.78 -46.93 8.00
CA GLU A 470 -5.69 -46.32 7.02
C GLU A 470 -6.14 -44.93 7.49
N LYS A 471 -6.58 -44.80 8.74
CA LYS A 471 -6.95 -43.50 9.33
C LYS A 471 -5.80 -42.50 9.32
N GLN A 472 -4.57 -42.96 9.61
CA GLN A 472 -3.38 -42.10 9.59
C GLN A 472 -2.99 -41.67 8.17
N ILE A 473 -2.98 -42.61 7.21
CA ILE A 473 -2.66 -42.35 5.81
C ILE A 473 -3.70 -41.41 5.20
N LEU A 474 -4.96 -41.82 5.15
CA LEU A 474 -6.02 -41.04 4.50
C LEU A 474 -6.35 -39.76 5.26
N GLY A 475 -6.27 -39.77 6.60
CA GLY A 475 -6.40 -38.55 7.41
C GLY A 475 -5.38 -37.48 7.03
N SER A 476 -4.09 -37.85 6.93
CA SER A 476 -3.05 -36.91 6.52
C SER A 476 -3.20 -36.46 5.06
N MET A 477 -3.60 -37.35 4.16
CA MET A 477 -3.79 -37.02 2.74
C MET A 477 -4.99 -36.10 2.49
N HIS A 478 -6.13 -36.33 3.14
CA HIS A 478 -7.28 -35.44 3.05
C HIS A 478 -7.01 -34.08 3.72
N ALA A 479 -6.25 -34.04 4.82
CA ALA A 479 -5.84 -32.78 5.44
C ALA A 479 -4.92 -31.97 4.51
N MET A 480 -3.95 -32.64 3.88
CA MET A 480 -3.08 -32.03 2.86
C MET A 480 -3.87 -31.56 1.65
N LEU A 481 -4.76 -32.38 1.10
CA LEU A 481 -5.65 -32.04 -0.03
C LEU A 481 -6.49 -30.79 0.27
N LYS A 482 -7.14 -30.74 1.44
CA LYS A 482 -7.93 -29.57 1.86
C LYS A 482 -7.08 -28.32 1.89
N LYS A 483 -5.89 -28.40 2.49
CA LYS A 483 -4.97 -27.26 2.58
C LYS A 483 -4.48 -26.81 1.20
N VAL A 484 -4.02 -27.74 0.37
CA VAL A 484 -3.51 -27.43 -0.98
C VAL A 484 -4.62 -26.81 -1.84
N THR A 485 -5.84 -27.35 -1.79
CA THR A 485 -6.98 -26.81 -2.54
C THR A 485 -7.24 -25.35 -2.19
N VAL A 486 -7.42 -25.05 -0.89
CA VAL A 486 -7.65 -23.67 -0.42
C VAL A 486 -6.47 -22.76 -0.75
N ASP A 487 -5.25 -23.23 -0.55
CA ASP A 487 -4.06 -22.41 -0.78
C ASP A 487 -3.86 -22.09 -2.28
N ILE A 488 -4.21 -22.99 -3.21
CA ILE A 488 -4.16 -22.69 -4.64
C ILE A 488 -5.22 -21.65 -5.01
N GLU A 489 -6.46 -21.81 -4.53
CA GLU A 489 -7.55 -20.85 -4.76
C GLU A 489 -7.22 -19.45 -4.22
N GLU A 490 -6.51 -19.38 -3.08
CA GLU A 490 -6.06 -18.14 -2.46
C GLU A 490 -4.68 -17.66 -2.94
N ASN A 491 -4.11 -18.25 -3.99
CA ASN A 491 -2.79 -17.92 -4.57
C ASN A 491 -1.60 -18.06 -3.59
N ARG A 492 -1.74 -18.86 -2.53
CA ARG A 492 -0.70 -19.18 -1.54
C ARG A 492 0.11 -20.41 -1.95
N TYR A 493 0.75 -20.34 -3.10
CA TYR A 493 1.47 -21.49 -3.70
C TYR A 493 2.59 -22.04 -2.83
N ASN A 494 3.29 -21.18 -2.09
CA ASN A 494 4.37 -21.60 -1.20
C ASN A 494 3.86 -22.48 -0.05
N THR A 495 2.71 -22.15 0.54
CA THR A 495 2.13 -22.96 1.62
C THR A 495 1.40 -24.19 1.10
N ALA A 496 0.89 -24.16 -0.13
CA ALA A 496 0.40 -25.36 -0.83
C ALA A 496 1.52 -26.38 -1.02
N ILE A 497 2.67 -25.96 -1.55
CA ILE A 497 3.84 -26.82 -1.74
C ILE A 497 4.37 -27.32 -0.39
N ALA A 498 4.42 -26.47 0.64
CA ALA A 498 4.79 -26.89 2.00
C ALA A 498 3.84 -27.96 2.56
N ALA A 499 2.53 -27.85 2.30
CA ALA A 499 1.54 -28.84 2.70
C ALA A 499 1.76 -30.18 1.99
N ALA A 500 2.03 -30.17 0.67
CA ALA A 500 2.36 -31.36 -0.09
C ALA A 500 3.66 -32.03 0.41
N MET A 501 4.70 -31.24 0.72
CA MET A 501 5.94 -31.74 1.36
C MET A 501 5.65 -32.37 2.72
N GLY A 502 4.79 -31.76 3.53
CA GLY A 502 4.32 -32.31 4.80
C GLY A 502 3.58 -33.63 4.64
N GLY A 503 2.63 -33.69 3.70
CA GLY A 503 1.90 -34.91 3.37
C GLY A 503 2.83 -36.05 2.94
N LEU A 504 3.83 -35.78 2.10
CA LEU A 504 4.82 -36.79 1.74
C LEU A 504 5.59 -37.28 2.97
N ASN A 505 5.99 -36.38 3.87
CA ASN A 505 6.66 -36.78 5.11
C ASN A 505 5.78 -37.69 5.97
N ASP A 506 4.47 -37.43 6.03
CA ASP A 506 3.52 -38.26 6.79
C ASP A 506 3.35 -39.64 6.16
N LEU A 507 3.31 -39.75 4.82
CA LEU A 507 3.37 -41.06 4.14
C LEU A 507 4.67 -41.81 4.46
N TYR A 508 5.81 -41.13 4.45
CA TYR A 508 7.09 -41.75 4.82
C TYR A 508 7.11 -42.28 6.27
N LYS A 509 6.40 -41.64 7.21
CA LYS A 509 6.25 -42.18 8.58
C LYS A 509 5.46 -43.49 8.59
N GLN A 510 4.51 -43.64 7.67
CA GLN A 510 3.68 -44.83 7.51
C GLN A 510 4.30 -45.90 6.61
N LYS A 511 5.47 -45.65 6.01
CA LYS A 511 6.12 -46.52 5.02
C LYS A 511 6.35 -47.97 5.49
N GLN A 512 6.47 -48.22 6.79
CA GLN A 512 6.56 -49.60 7.31
C GLN A 512 5.30 -50.44 7.02
N SER A 513 4.17 -49.79 6.81
CA SER A 513 2.88 -50.40 6.42
C SER A 513 2.63 -50.35 4.90
N LEU A 514 3.64 -50.02 4.10
CA LEU A 514 3.53 -49.93 2.64
C LEU A 514 3.24 -51.31 2.04
N VAL A 515 2.04 -51.46 1.49
CA VAL A 515 1.58 -52.64 0.77
C VAL A 515 0.76 -52.19 -0.43
N LYS A 516 0.73 -53.01 -1.48
CA LYS A 516 -0.13 -52.76 -2.63
C LYS A 516 -1.59 -52.94 -2.22
N SER A 517 -2.31 -51.84 -2.12
CA SER A 517 -3.66 -51.74 -1.55
C SER A 517 -4.36 -50.45 -2.02
N ASP A 518 -5.69 -50.45 -2.00
CA ASP A 518 -6.49 -49.29 -2.42
C ASP A 518 -6.23 -48.05 -1.56
N VAL A 519 -5.88 -48.22 -0.28
CA VAL A 519 -5.56 -47.12 0.63
C VAL A 519 -4.28 -46.40 0.19
N TRP A 520 -3.22 -47.15 -0.10
CA TRP A 520 -1.96 -46.58 -0.59
C TRP A 520 -2.08 -46.04 -2.00
N GLN A 521 -2.86 -46.71 -2.87
CA GLN A 521 -3.19 -46.20 -4.20
C GLN A 521 -3.82 -44.80 -4.11
N GLN A 522 -4.89 -44.66 -3.33
CA GLN A 522 -5.59 -43.38 -3.15
C GLN A 522 -4.67 -42.30 -2.58
N ALA A 523 -3.83 -42.64 -1.60
CA ALA A 523 -2.89 -41.70 -1.00
C ALA A 523 -1.86 -41.16 -2.00
N LEU A 524 -1.28 -42.06 -2.82
CA LEU A 524 -0.31 -41.68 -3.85
C LEU A 524 -0.96 -40.87 -4.97
N GLU A 525 -2.16 -41.24 -5.39
CA GLU A 525 -2.94 -40.48 -6.36
C GLU A 525 -3.23 -39.05 -5.87
N MET A 526 -3.61 -38.88 -4.59
CA MET A 526 -3.87 -37.55 -4.02
C MET A 526 -2.64 -36.65 -4.05
N ILE A 527 -1.48 -37.16 -3.62
CA ILE A 527 -0.26 -36.33 -3.60
C ILE A 527 0.28 -36.06 -5.01
N VAL A 528 0.19 -37.03 -5.94
CA VAL A 528 0.60 -36.85 -7.33
C VAL A 528 -0.27 -35.78 -8.01
N ALA A 529 -1.59 -35.86 -7.86
CA ALA A 529 -2.50 -34.88 -8.44
C ALA A 529 -2.33 -33.46 -7.86
N THR A 530 -2.10 -33.34 -6.55
CA THR A 530 -1.88 -32.02 -5.90
C THR A 530 -0.51 -31.39 -6.23
N VAL A 531 0.48 -32.21 -6.60
CA VAL A 531 1.80 -31.73 -7.07
C VAL A 531 1.76 -31.28 -8.53
N ALA A 532 0.84 -31.80 -9.34
CA ALA A 532 0.76 -31.58 -10.79
C ALA A 532 0.76 -30.10 -11.24
N PRO A 533 0.09 -29.14 -10.56
CA PRO A 533 0.16 -27.72 -10.96
C PRO A 533 1.58 -27.13 -10.92
N PHE A 534 2.42 -27.64 -10.02
CA PHE A 534 3.78 -27.14 -9.77
C PHE A 534 4.82 -27.92 -10.57
N ALA A 535 4.70 -29.24 -10.59
CA ALA A 535 5.62 -30.18 -11.24
C ALA A 535 4.87 -31.10 -12.21
N PRO A 536 4.40 -30.58 -13.36
CA PRO A 536 3.46 -31.28 -14.23
C PRO A 536 4.03 -32.51 -14.93
N HIS A 537 5.34 -32.57 -15.19
CA HIS A 537 5.92 -33.65 -15.99
C HIS A 537 6.08 -34.93 -15.16
N ILE A 538 6.71 -34.81 -13.98
CA ILE A 538 6.87 -35.94 -13.06
C ILE A 538 5.52 -36.42 -12.52
N ALA A 539 4.57 -35.51 -12.28
CA ALA A 539 3.25 -35.90 -11.83
C ALA A 539 2.50 -36.72 -12.89
N ASP A 540 2.57 -36.34 -14.17
CA ASP A 540 1.90 -37.09 -15.25
C ASP A 540 2.50 -38.47 -15.46
N GLU A 541 3.84 -38.58 -15.38
CA GLU A 541 4.56 -39.85 -15.46
C GLU A 541 4.18 -40.79 -14.31
N LEU A 542 4.21 -40.29 -13.07
CA LEU A 542 3.83 -41.07 -11.89
C LEU A 542 2.34 -41.47 -11.92
N TRP A 543 1.47 -40.61 -12.45
CA TRP A 543 0.05 -40.90 -12.61
C TRP A 543 -0.18 -42.08 -13.57
N GLN A 544 0.54 -42.13 -14.69
CA GLN A 544 0.48 -43.26 -15.61
C GLN A 544 1.05 -44.55 -14.98
N GLN A 545 2.14 -44.44 -14.23
CA GLN A 545 2.72 -45.59 -13.52
C GLN A 545 1.75 -46.15 -12.49
N LEU A 546 0.98 -45.30 -11.79
CA LEU A 546 -0.11 -45.69 -10.90
C LEU A 546 -1.29 -46.39 -11.60
N GLY A 547 -1.24 -46.56 -12.93
CA GLY A 547 -2.17 -47.37 -13.71
C GLY A 547 -3.21 -46.57 -14.51
N HIS A 548 -3.11 -45.25 -14.51
CA HIS A 548 -4.02 -44.38 -15.27
C HIS A 548 -3.62 -44.29 -16.74
N THR A 549 -4.63 -44.16 -17.61
CA THR A 549 -4.41 -44.01 -19.07
C THR A 549 -4.61 -42.57 -19.56
N SER A 550 -5.28 -41.73 -18.76
CA SER A 550 -5.41 -40.30 -19.00
C SER A 550 -4.33 -39.53 -18.26
N SER A 551 -3.97 -38.36 -18.81
CA SER A 551 -3.07 -37.42 -18.13
C SER A 551 -3.66 -36.95 -16.80
N VAL A 552 -2.80 -36.70 -15.80
CA VAL A 552 -3.17 -36.10 -14.50
C VAL A 552 -3.77 -34.69 -14.67
N HIS A 553 -3.53 -34.05 -15.82
CA HIS A 553 -4.02 -32.70 -16.13
C HIS A 553 -5.47 -32.69 -16.66
N LYS A 554 -6.19 -33.81 -16.63
CA LYS A 554 -7.55 -33.96 -17.17
C LYS A 554 -8.52 -34.50 -16.12
N ASP A 555 -9.23 -33.59 -15.43
CA ASP A 555 -10.28 -33.89 -14.44
C ASP A 555 -9.82 -34.81 -13.28
N SER A 556 -8.56 -34.71 -12.87
CA SER A 556 -7.95 -35.59 -11.86
C SER A 556 -7.83 -34.96 -10.46
N TRP A 557 -8.46 -33.80 -10.19
CA TRP A 557 -8.39 -33.20 -8.85
C TRP A 557 -9.09 -34.12 -7.82
N PRO A 558 -8.42 -34.56 -6.74
CA PRO A 558 -9.00 -35.53 -5.83
C PRO A 558 -10.22 -34.98 -5.09
N LYS A 559 -11.20 -35.85 -4.79
CA LYS A 559 -12.37 -35.48 -3.99
C LYS A 559 -12.01 -35.50 -2.50
N LEU A 560 -12.35 -34.42 -1.81
CA LEU A 560 -12.22 -34.34 -0.36
C LEU A 560 -13.30 -35.19 0.32
N ASP A 561 -12.89 -36.04 1.25
CA ASP A 561 -13.79 -36.74 2.18
C ASP A 561 -13.55 -36.18 3.59
N GLU A 562 -14.52 -35.43 4.09
CA GLU A 562 -14.40 -34.76 5.39
C GLU A 562 -14.42 -35.73 6.57
N SER A 563 -14.86 -36.98 6.39
CA SER A 563 -14.85 -37.99 7.45
C SER A 563 -13.44 -38.36 7.91
N TYR A 564 -12.43 -38.20 7.06
CA TYR A 564 -11.02 -38.37 7.42
C TYR A 564 -10.42 -37.16 8.16
N LEU A 565 -11.12 -36.02 8.16
CA LEU A 565 -10.69 -34.82 8.88
C LEU A 565 -11.22 -34.78 10.32
N THR A 566 -12.22 -35.61 10.62
CA THR A 566 -12.72 -35.76 11.99
C THR A 566 -11.76 -36.67 12.77
N SER A 567 -11.08 -36.08 13.76
CA SER A 567 -10.35 -36.85 14.75
C SER A 567 -11.25 -37.08 15.96
N ASP A 568 -11.25 -38.30 16.50
CA ASP A 568 -11.98 -38.62 17.74
C ASP A 568 -11.31 -37.96 18.95
N THR A 569 -10.06 -37.53 18.80
CA THR A 569 -9.25 -36.88 19.83
C THR A 569 -8.57 -35.61 19.30
N VAL A 570 -8.31 -34.65 20.18
CA VAL A 570 -7.65 -33.39 19.88
C VAL A 570 -6.59 -33.10 20.93
N ASP A 571 -5.47 -32.54 20.49
CA ASP A 571 -4.42 -32.05 21.37
C ASP A 571 -4.78 -30.63 21.83
N VAL A 572 -5.01 -30.47 23.13
CA VAL A 572 -5.31 -29.18 23.75
C VAL A 572 -4.06 -28.66 24.45
N VAL A 573 -3.62 -27.47 24.06
CA VAL A 573 -2.47 -26.81 24.69
C VAL A 573 -2.86 -26.32 26.07
N VAL A 574 -2.10 -26.71 27.09
CA VAL A 574 -2.30 -26.28 28.49
C VAL A 574 -1.38 -25.10 28.80
N GLN A 575 -1.98 -23.97 29.15
CA GLN A 575 -1.29 -22.74 29.53
C GLN A 575 -1.56 -22.37 30.99
N ILE A 576 -0.57 -21.76 31.64
CA ILE A 576 -0.69 -21.18 32.98
C ILE A 576 -0.11 -19.77 32.93
N HIS A 577 -0.93 -18.75 33.19
CA HIS A 577 -0.62 -17.33 32.91
C HIS A 577 -0.16 -17.09 31.46
N GLY A 578 -0.80 -17.75 30.50
CA GLY A 578 -0.48 -17.62 29.07
C GLY A 578 0.84 -18.27 28.64
N LYS A 579 1.56 -18.94 29.55
CA LYS A 579 2.77 -19.72 29.22
C LYS A 579 2.41 -21.19 29.01
N VAL A 580 2.81 -21.77 27.88
CA VAL A 580 2.58 -23.19 27.56
C VAL A 580 3.36 -24.09 28.52
N ARG A 581 2.68 -25.05 29.15
CA ARG A 581 3.28 -25.99 30.11
C ARG A 581 3.22 -27.43 29.63
N ALA A 582 2.09 -27.83 29.05
CA ALA A 582 1.87 -29.17 28.53
C ALA A 582 0.93 -29.15 27.32
N THR A 583 0.74 -30.31 26.73
CA THR A 583 -0.30 -30.58 25.73
C THR A 583 -0.96 -31.88 26.15
N VAL A 584 -2.29 -31.88 26.24
CA VAL A 584 -3.07 -33.06 26.64
C VAL A 584 -3.98 -33.50 25.50
N THR A 585 -4.00 -34.80 25.23
CA THR A 585 -4.86 -35.40 24.20
C THR A 585 -6.19 -35.82 24.83
N VAL A 586 -7.30 -35.27 24.34
CA VAL A 586 -8.66 -35.49 24.87
C VAL A 586 -9.63 -35.80 23.73
N PRO A 587 -10.79 -36.46 23.96
CA PRO A 587 -11.81 -36.61 22.93
C PRO A 587 -12.22 -35.28 22.29
N ALA A 588 -12.48 -35.23 20.98
CA ALA A 588 -12.78 -34.00 20.24
C ALA A 588 -14.07 -33.27 20.68
N GLU A 589 -14.99 -34.01 21.32
CA GLU A 589 -16.21 -33.47 21.92
C GLU A 589 -16.11 -33.31 23.45
N SER A 590 -14.89 -33.21 23.98
CA SER A 590 -14.66 -32.95 25.40
C SER A 590 -15.18 -31.57 25.80
N ASP A 591 -15.91 -31.53 26.90
CA ASP A 591 -16.29 -30.27 27.56
C ASP A 591 -15.12 -29.71 28.37
N GLU A 592 -15.27 -28.46 28.83
CA GLU A 592 -14.25 -27.79 29.64
C GLU A 592 -13.84 -28.63 30.86
N THR A 593 -14.79 -29.30 31.52
CA THR A 593 -14.51 -30.11 32.72
C THR A 593 -13.62 -31.31 32.44
N THR A 594 -13.82 -31.96 31.30
CA THR A 594 -13.01 -33.11 30.85
C THR A 594 -11.58 -32.66 30.55
N VAL A 595 -11.42 -31.50 29.90
CA VAL A 595 -10.10 -30.93 29.58
C VAL A 595 -9.38 -30.42 30.83
N VAL A 596 -10.10 -29.80 31.77
CA VAL A 596 -9.54 -29.39 33.07
C VAL A 596 -9.00 -30.60 33.82
N LYS A 597 -9.75 -31.71 33.84
CA LYS A 597 -9.30 -32.94 34.48
C LYS A 597 -8.03 -33.49 33.82
N ALA A 598 -8.02 -33.60 32.50
CA ALA A 598 -6.84 -34.05 31.76
C ALA A 598 -5.60 -33.17 32.01
N ALA A 599 -5.78 -31.85 32.13
CA ALA A 599 -4.70 -30.92 32.47
C ALA A 599 -4.20 -31.04 33.92
N ASN A 600 -5.06 -31.45 34.87
CA ASN A 600 -4.64 -31.71 36.26
C ASN A 600 -4.02 -33.10 36.43
N ASP A 601 -4.39 -34.06 35.59
CA ASP A 601 -3.82 -35.41 35.60
C ASP A 601 -2.44 -35.45 34.90
N ASP A 602 -2.08 -34.43 34.10
CA ASP A 602 -0.75 -34.26 33.51
C ASP A 602 0.27 -33.76 34.56
N GLU A 603 1.28 -34.57 34.86
CA GLU A 603 2.27 -34.29 35.92
C GLU A 603 2.95 -32.92 35.77
N LYS A 604 3.23 -32.51 34.53
CA LYS A 604 3.93 -31.26 34.26
C LYS A 604 3.02 -30.07 34.44
N ALA A 605 1.80 -30.10 33.93
CA ALA A 605 0.81 -29.03 34.14
C ALA A 605 0.39 -28.95 35.62
N ALA A 606 0.15 -30.09 36.28
CA ALA A 606 -0.20 -30.18 37.69
C ALA A 606 0.85 -29.52 38.60
N SER A 607 2.15 -29.71 38.32
CA SER A 607 3.24 -29.11 39.09
C SER A 607 3.23 -27.57 39.15
N TYR A 608 2.52 -26.91 38.23
CA TYR A 608 2.36 -25.46 38.20
C TYR A 608 0.99 -25.00 38.73
N LEU A 609 0.09 -25.93 39.05
CA LEU A 609 -1.23 -25.69 39.62
C LEU A 609 -1.27 -25.94 41.14
N THR A 610 -0.23 -26.55 41.71
CA THR A 610 -0.16 -26.94 43.13
C THR A 610 -0.03 -25.78 44.12
N ASP A 611 0.51 -24.63 43.71
CA ASP A 611 0.86 -23.53 44.64
C ASP A 611 -0.04 -22.28 44.53
N GLY A 612 -1.07 -22.29 43.66
CA GLY A 612 -1.91 -21.12 43.40
C GLY A 612 -3.39 -21.44 43.26
N GLU A 613 -4.26 -20.59 43.82
CA GLU A 613 -5.71 -20.71 43.67
C GLU A 613 -6.11 -20.35 42.22
N VAL A 614 -6.74 -21.27 41.48
CA VAL A 614 -7.24 -21.00 40.12
C VAL A 614 -8.39 -19.99 40.20
N LYS A 615 -8.15 -18.77 39.71
CA LYS A 615 -9.17 -17.69 39.70
C LYS A 615 -10.05 -17.72 38.46
N LYS A 616 -9.50 -18.17 37.33
CA LYS A 616 -10.20 -18.20 36.05
C LYS A 616 -9.63 -19.28 35.15
N VAL A 617 -10.52 -20.01 34.48
CA VAL A 617 -10.19 -20.92 33.38
C VAL A 617 -10.69 -20.28 32.08
N ILE A 618 -9.86 -20.32 31.04
CA ILE A 618 -10.23 -19.89 29.70
C ILE A 618 -10.04 -21.08 28.78
N TYR A 619 -11.14 -21.68 28.35
CA TYR A 619 -11.14 -22.78 27.41
C TYR A 619 -11.57 -22.32 26.02
N ILE A 620 -10.72 -22.59 25.03
CA ILE A 620 -11.04 -22.46 23.61
C ILE A 620 -11.17 -23.86 23.05
N LYS A 621 -12.41 -24.27 22.71
CA LYS A 621 -12.73 -25.64 22.28
C LYS A 621 -11.75 -26.13 21.21
N ASN A 622 -11.21 -27.33 21.43
CA ASN A 622 -10.28 -28.04 20.56
C ASN A 622 -8.96 -27.30 20.24
N LYS A 623 -8.59 -26.29 21.05
CA LYS A 623 -7.35 -25.51 20.84
C LYS A 623 -6.51 -25.38 22.09
N LEU A 624 -7.03 -24.73 23.13
CA LEU A 624 -6.24 -24.44 24.33
C LEU A 624 -7.09 -24.32 25.58
N ILE A 625 -6.47 -24.59 26.73
CA ILE A 625 -6.99 -24.25 28.04
C ILE A 625 -5.94 -23.45 28.82
N ASN A 626 -6.33 -22.29 29.35
CA ASN A 626 -5.43 -21.42 30.10
C ASN A 626 -5.95 -21.21 31.53
N PHE A 627 -5.10 -21.52 32.50
CA PHE A 627 -5.35 -21.31 33.91
C PHE A 627 -4.72 -20.00 34.37
N VAL A 628 -5.53 -19.14 34.96
CA VAL A 628 -5.08 -17.93 35.66
C VAL A 628 -5.02 -18.26 37.15
N VAL A 629 -3.82 -18.49 37.67
CA VAL A 629 -3.56 -18.79 39.08
C VAL A 629 -3.19 -17.50 39.83
N LYS A 630 -3.09 -17.54 41.16
CA LYS A 630 -2.71 -16.39 41.99
C LYS A 630 -1.49 -16.70 42.83
#